data_AF-A0AB37U437-F1
#
_entry.id   AF-A0AB37U437-F1
#
_cell.length_a   1.000
_cell.length_b   1.000
_cell.length_c   1.000
_cell.angle_alpha   90.00
_cell.angle_beta   90.00
_cell.angle_gamma   90.00
#
_symmetry.space_group_name_H-M   'P 1'
#
loop_
_entity.id
_entity.type
_entity.pdbx_description
1 polymer ?
#
loop_
_entity_poly.entity_id
_entity_poly.type
_entity_poly.pdbx_seq_one_letter_code
_entity_poly.pdbx_strand_id
1 'polypeptide(L)'
;MQDGLGSWPPLMKFSDEEKREYEEADRRFRDRHSDCRDARWSISGSRVTHCCFCCPPPPVGPKQIKDLARLFASWPSQEERKKDLDTWNLTLRCDHVVPHIQHRENSYVSARVVDCPECGERRVVVSSERVGPAYQDDGTVRDRAEADTERLAQELAAAKAKLARQQKNAAATQRRITEIQEELSRES
;
A
#
# COMPACT_ATOMS: atom_id res chain seq x y z
N MET A 1 -31.07 -24.23 -11.43
CA MET A 1 -30.94 -25.66 -11.80
C MET A 1 -29.56 -26.08 -11.31
N GLN A 2 -29.48 -27.04 -10.38
CA GLN A 2 -28.20 -27.60 -9.93
C GLN A 2 -27.83 -28.73 -10.90
N ASP A 3 -26.58 -28.77 -11.36
CA ASP A 3 -26.10 -29.81 -12.28
C ASP A 3 -25.78 -31.14 -11.58
N GLY A 4 -25.84 -31.18 -10.25
CA GLY A 4 -25.54 -32.37 -9.46
C GLY A 4 -24.06 -32.72 -9.37
N LEU A 5 -23.17 -31.87 -9.92
CA LEU A 5 -21.72 -32.09 -9.97
C LEU A 5 -20.97 -31.43 -8.80
N GLY A 6 -21.71 -30.76 -7.91
CA GLY A 6 -21.15 -30.01 -6.80
C GLY A 6 -20.48 -28.70 -7.22
N SER A 7 -19.75 -28.07 -6.30
CA SER A 7 -18.98 -26.87 -6.61
C SER A 7 -17.69 -27.22 -7.35
N TRP A 8 -17.19 -26.30 -8.16
CA TRP A 8 -15.79 -26.33 -8.59
C TRP A 8 -14.86 -26.33 -7.36
N PRO A 9 -13.78 -27.15 -7.35
CA PRO A 9 -12.73 -26.99 -6.36
C PRO A 9 -12.06 -25.60 -6.47
N PRO A 10 -11.25 -25.18 -5.49
CA PRO A 10 -10.41 -23.99 -5.66
C PRO A 10 -9.51 -24.13 -6.89
N LEU A 11 -9.34 -23.07 -7.69
CA LEU A 11 -8.58 -23.10 -8.96
C LEU A 11 -7.18 -23.74 -8.82
N MET A 12 -6.51 -23.48 -7.70
CA MET A 12 -5.17 -24.03 -7.39
C MET A 12 -5.16 -25.56 -7.16
N LYS A 13 -6.34 -26.18 -6.97
CA LYS A 13 -6.52 -27.60 -6.71
C LYS A 13 -7.12 -28.37 -7.88
N PHE A 14 -7.31 -27.73 -9.03
CA PHE A 14 -7.84 -28.42 -10.21
C PHE A 14 -6.87 -29.49 -10.69
N SER A 15 -7.40 -30.68 -10.96
CA SER A 15 -6.71 -31.64 -11.82
C SER A 15 -6.61 -31.10 -13.25
N ASP A 16 -5.74 -31.70 -14.07
CA ASP A 16 -5.62 -31.26 -15.47
C ASP A 16 -6.87 -31.58 -16.30
N GLU A 17 -7.65 -32.59 -15.91
CA GLU A 17 -8.95 -32.89 -16.50
C GLU A 17 -9.99 -31.82 -16.12
N GLU A 18 -10.08 -31.46 -14.83
CA GLU A 18 -10.99 -30.42 -14.35
C GLU A 18 -10.68 -29.04 -14.96
N LYS A 19 -9.39 -28.71 -15.17
CA LYS A 19 -9.00 -27.50 -15.89
C LYS A 19 -9.55 -27.48 -17.31
N ARG A 20 -9.40 -28.59 -18.04
CA ARG A 20 -9.89 -28.70 -19.43
C ARG A 20 -11.40 -28.57 -19.49
N GLU A 21 -12.12 -29.24 -18.59
CA GLU A 21 -13.57 -29.13 -18.48
C GLU A 21 -14.01 -27.69 -18.19
N TYR A 22 -13.35 -27.04 -17.23
CA TYR A 22 -13.64 -25.66 -16.86
C TYR A 22 -13.38 -24.70 -18.03
N GLU A 23 -12.24 -24.81 -18.70
CA GLU A 23 -11.87 -23.98 -19.85
C GLU A 23 -12.82 -24.19 -21.03
N GLU A 24 -13.27 -25.42 -21.28
CA GLU A 24 -14.26 -25.69 -22.33
C GLU A 24 -15.63 -25.07 -21.97
N ALA A 25 -16.08 -25.22 -20.73
CA ALA A 25 -17.32 -24.61 -20.25
C ALA A 25 -17.25 -23.07 -20.33
N ASP A 26 -16.12 -22.48 -19.95
CA ASP A 26 -15.85 -21.05 -20.02
C ASP A 26 -15.86 -20.54 -21.47
N ARG A 27 -15.20 -21.25 -22.39
CA ARG A 27 -15.22 -20.92 -23.82
C ARG A 27 -16.64 -20.95 -24.38
N ARG A 28 -17.40 -22.03 -24.13
CA ARG A 28 -18.81 -22.14 -24.57
C ARG A 28 -19.71 -21.07 -23.95
N PHE A 29 -19.40 -20.60 -22.75
CA PHE A 29 -20.10 -19.49 -22.12
C PHE A 29 -19.80 -18.18 -22.86
N ARG A 30 -18.52 -17.84 -23.06
CA ARG A 30 -18.11 -16.60 -23.73
C ARG A 30 -18.59 -16.54 -25.18
N ASP A 31 -18.53 -17.65 -25.91
CA ASP A 31 -19.02 -17.72 -27.30
C ASP A 31 -20.52 -17.40 -27.39
N ARG A 32 -21.33 -17.83 -26.41
CA ARG A 32 -22.78 -17.55 -26.36
C ARG A 32 -23.13 -16.21 -25.74
N HIS A 33 -22.19 -15.60 -25.01
CA HIS A 33 -22.40 -14.40 -24.23
C HIS A 33 -21.42 -13.28 -24.61
N SER A 34 -20.97 -13.24 -25.86
CA SER A 34 -19.99 -12.27 -26.37
C SER A 34 -20.40 -10.82 -26.10
N ASP A 35 -21.71 -10.53 -26.12
CA ASP A 35 -22.25 -9.18 -25.93
C ASP A 35 -22.54 -8.84 -24.45
N CYS A 36 -22.39 -9.81 -23.54
CA CYS A 36 -22.79 -9.68 -22.14
C CYS A 36 -21.65 -9.25 -21.19
N ARG A 37 -20.49 -8.84 -21.72
CA ARG A 37 -19.36 -8.26 -20.96
C ARG A 37 -18.86 -9.13 -19.78
N ASP A 38 -18.95 -10.45 -19.90
CA ASP A 38 -18.44 -11.46 -18.95
C ASP A 38 -18.94 -11.38 -17.49
N ALA A 39 -19.94 -10.56 -17.17
CA ALA A 39 -20.52 -10.53 -15.84
C ALA A 39 -21.26 -11.84 -15.55
N ARG A 40 -20.75 -12.62 -14.60
CA ARG A 40 -21.21 -13.98 -14.31
C ARG A 40 -21.31 -14.30 -12.83
N TRP A 41 -22.15 -15.27 -12.50
CA TRP A 41 -22.33 -15.80 -11.15
C TRP A 41 -22.60 -17.31 -11.18
N SER A 42 -22.43 -17.97 -10.04
CA SER A 42 -22.74 -19.38 -9.83
C SER A 42 -23.41 -19.58 -8.47
N ILE A 43 -23.98 -20.77 -8.27
CA ILE A 43 -24.59 -21.18 -7.01
C ILE A 43 -23.69 -22.23 -6.36
N SER A 44 -23.51 -22.14 -5.05
CA SER A 44 -22.81 -23.19 -4.29
C SER A 44 -23.44 -24.56 -4.55
N GLY A 45 -22.62 -25.56 -4.83
CA GLY A 45 -23.06 -26.91 -5.20
C GLY A 45 -23.38 -27.09 -6.69
N SER A 46 -23.09 -26.09 -7.53
CA SER A 46 -23.28 -26.16 -8.98
C SER A 46 -22.01 -25.70 -9.70
N ARG A 47 -21.62 -26.41 -10.78
CA ARG A 47 -20.56 -25.99 -11.71
C ARG A 47 -21.09 -25.05 -12.80
N VAL A 48 -22.42 -24.93 -12.93
CA VAL A 48 -23.07 -24.04 -13.90
C VAL A 48 -22.72 -22.57 -13.64
N THR A 49 -22.31 -21.91 -14.73
CA THR A 49 -22.09 -20.46 -14.77
C THR A 49 -23.31 -19.78 -15.40
N HIS A 50 -23.82 -18.75 -14.73
CA HIS A 50 -24.94 -17.92 -15.17
C HIS A 50 -24.45 -16.54 -15.60
N CYS A 51 -25.03 -15.99 -16.67
CA CYS A 51 -24.81 -14.61 -17.09
C CYS A 51 -25.66 -13.66 -16.24
N CYS A 52 -25.07 -12.66 -15.61
CA CYS A 52 -25.78 -11.69 -14.77
C CYS A 52 -26.83 -10.87 -15.53
N PHE A 53 -26.72 -10.75 -16.86
CA PHE A 53 -27.69 -10.03 -17.67
C PHE A 53 -28.86 -10.90 -18.10
N CYS A 54 -28.59 -12.13 -18.58
CA CYS A 54 -29.64 -13.04 -19.05
C CYS A 54 -30.38 -13.74 -17.90
N CYS A 55 -29.68 -13.96 -16.79
CA CYS A 55 -30.20 -14.62 -15.60
C CYS A 55 -29.61 -13.90 -14.39
N PRO A 56 -30.18 -12.77 -13.94
CA PRO A 56 -29.62 -12.04 -12.81
C PRO A 56 -29.63 -12.90 -11.54
N PRO A 57 -28.64 -12.72 -10.65
CA PRO A 57 -28.64 -13.40 -9.35
C PRO A 57 -29.92 -13.05 -8.59
N PRO A 58 -30.45 -13.98 -7.76
CA PRO A 58 -31.63 -13.69 -6.95
C PRO A 58 -31.36 -12.49 -6.04
N PRO A 59 -32.37 -11.66 -5.77
CA PRO A 59 -32.21 -10.52 -4.89
C PRO A 59 -31.76 -10.99 -3.50
N VAL A 60 -30.82 -10.25 -2.92
CA VAL A 60 -30.37 -10.48 -1.55
C VAL A 60 -31.53 -10.25 -0.58
N GLY A 61 -31.68 -11.14 0.40
CA GLY A 61 -32.76 -11.05 1.37
C GLY A 61 -32.61 -9.82 2.29
N PRO A 62 -33.71 -9.28 2.87
CA PRO A 62 -33.65 -8.09 3.73
C PRO A 62 -32.67 -8.21 4.91
N LYS A 63 -32.54 -9.41 5.47
CA LYS A 63 -31.56 -9.70 6.53
C LYS A 63 -30.12 -9.58 6.02
N GLN A 64 -29.82 -10.13 4.86
CA GLN A 64 -28.49 -10.04 4.25
C GLN A 64 -28.14 -8.60 3.88
N ILE A 65 -29.11 -7.82 3.40
CA ILE A 65 -28.93 -6.37 3.17
C ILE A 65 -28.55 -5.66 4.47
N LYS A 66 -29.23 -5.96 5.59
CA LYS A 66 -28.93 -5.36 6.89
C LYS A 66 -27.54 -5.75 7.40
N ASP A 67 -27.14 -7.00 7.23
CA ASP A 67 -25.83 -7.50 7.63
C ASP A 67 -24.72 -6.87 6.79
N LEU A 68 -24.90 -6.77 5.47
CA LEU A 68 -23.99 -6.06 4.57
C LEU A 68 -23.90 -4.57 4.92
N ALA A 69 -25.03 -3.90 5.17
CA ALA A 69 -25.05 -2.50 5.56
C ALA A 69 -24.28 -2.25 6.86
N ARG A 70 -24.41 -3.13 7.85
CA ARG A 70 -23.63 -3.06 9.09
C ARG A 70 -22.14 -3.23 8.83
N LEU A 71 -21.78 -4.17 7.96
CA LEU A 71 -20.38 -4.42 7.60
C LEU A 71 -19.77 -3.20 6.89
N PHE A 72 -20.45 -2.63 5.88
CA PHE A 72 -20.01 -1.41 5.21
C PHE A 72 -19.95 -0.20 6.15
N ALA A 73 -20.90 -0.07 7.08
CA ALA A 73 -20.87 1.00 8.07
C ALA A 73 -19.72 0.87 9.08
N SER A 74 -19.18 -0.34 9.27
CA SER A 74 -18.01 -0.57 10.11
C SER A 74 -16.68 -0.28 9.41
N TRP A 75 -16.70 -0.06 8.10
CA TRP A 75 -15.49 0.27 7.36
C TRP A 75 -15.09 1.72 7.64
N PRO A 76 -13.78 2.00 7.77
CA PRO A 76 -13.31 3.35 7.94
C PRO A 76 -13.75 4.21 6.75
N SER A 77 -14.17 5.43 7.07
CA SER A 77 -14.52 6.43 6.07
C SER A 77 -13.36 6.67 5.11
N GLN A 78 -13.62 7.28 3.97
CA GLN A 78 -12.56 7.62 3.03
C GLN A 78 -11.51 8.54 3.67
N GLU A 79 -11.92 9.49 4.50
CA GLU A 79 -11.01 10.40 5.21
C GLU A 79 -10.18 9.70 6.27
N GLU A 80 -10.76 8.74 7.01
CA GLU A 80 -9.99 7.92 7.94
C GLU A 80 -8.96 7.06 7.21
N ARG A 81 -9.33 6.46 6.07
CA ARG A 81 -8.41 5.65 5.27
C ARG A 81 -7.22 6.45 4.73
N LYS A 82 -7.38 7.75 4.45
CA LYS A 82 -6.25 8.61 4.01
C LYS A 82 -5.16 8.75 5.08
N LYS A 83 -5.53 8.69 6.37
CA LYS A 83 -4.58 8.82 7.49
C LYS A 83 -3.59 7.65 7.57
N ASP A 84 -3.96 6.51 6.99
CA ASP A 84 -3.13 5.31 6.95
C ASP A 84 -2.29 5.20 5.68
N LEU A 85 -2.31 6.21 4.81
CA LEU A 85 -1.54 6.23 3.57
C LEU A 85 -0.26 7.06 3.74
N ASP A 86 0.87 6.45 3.41
CA ASP A 86 2.17 7.11 3.34
C ASP A 86 2.58 7.29 1.86
N THR A 87 3.28 8.39 1.57
CA THR A 87 3.97 8.63 0.30
C THR A 87 5.35 7.97 0.32
N TRP A 88 5.68 7.33 -0.79
CA TRP A 88 6.97 6.73 -1.11
C TRP A 88 7.57 7.43 -2.32
N ASN A 89 8.86 7.73 -2.25
CA ASN A 89 9.64 8.17 -3.39
C ASN A 89 10.22 6.95 -4.11
N LEU A 90 9.82 6.75 -5.36
CA LEU A 90 10.35 5.70 -6.21
C LEU A 90 11.39 6.28 -7.16
N THR A 91 12.65 5.91 -6.97
CA THR A 91 13.72 6.29 -7.89
C THR A 91 13.70 5.33 -9.07
N LEU A 92 13.55 5.87 -10.27
CA LEU A 92 13.48 5.10 -11.50
C LEU A 92 14.86 4.92 -12.13
N ARG A 93 14.97 4.00 -13.08
CA ARG A 93 16.23 3.78 -13.84
C ARG A 93 16.69 5.02 -14.62
N CYS A 94 15.79 5.95 -14.92
CA CYS A 94 16.11 7.23 -15.54
C CYS A 94 16.45 8.33 -14.51
N ASP A 95 16.72 7.96 -13.26
CA ASP A 95 17.00 8.82 -12.10
C ASP A 95 15.88 9.79 -11.66
N HIS A 96 14.82 9.94 -12.47
CA HIS A 96 13.60 10.62 -12.04
C HIS A 96 12.96 9.89 -10.85
N VAL A 97 12.37 10.67 -9.96
CA VAL A 97 11.74 10.17 -8.74
C VAL A 97 10.25 10.45 -8.80
N VAL A 98 9.43 9.41 -8.68
CA VAL A 98 7.96 9.52 -8.73
C VAL A 98 7.33 9.18 -7.38
N PRO A 99 6.33 9.97 -6.93
CA PRO A 99 5.61 9.66 -5.70
C PRO A 99 4.69 8.45 -5.91
N HIS A 100 4.60 7.59 -4.90
CA HIS A 100 3.71 6.46 -4.85
C HIS A 100 3.02 6.40 -3.49
N ILE A 101 1.69 6.34 -3.48
CA ILE A 101 0.92 6.31 -2.23
C ILE A 101 0.57 4.87 -1.90
N GLN A 102 0.91 4.44 -0.70
CA GLN A 102 0.65 3.07 -0.23
C GLN A 102 0.30 3.08 1.26
N HIS A 103 -0.47 2.08 1.71
CA HIS A 103 -0.77 1.90 3.13
C HIS A 103 0.51 1.73 3.96
N ARG A 104 0.58 2.44 5.10
CA ARG A 104 1.78 2.53 5.95
C ARG A 104 2.29 1.21 6.53
N GLU A 105 1.41 0.23 6.65
CA GLU A 105 1.78 -1.12 7.10
C GLU A 105 2.65 -1.86 6.08
N ASN A 106 2.69 -1.43 4.83
CA ASN A 106 3.59 -2.02 3.84
C ASN A 106 5.03 -1.63 4.14
N SER A 107 5.91 -2.60 4.34
CA SER A 107 7.33 -2.36 4.61
C SER A 107 8.13 -2.03 3.34
N TYR A 108 7.58 -2.28 2.16
CA TYR A 108 8.20 -1.99 0.86
C TYR A 108 7.16 -1.80 -0.24
N VAL A 109 7.57 -1.15 -1.34
CA VAL A 109 6.75 -0.99 -2.54
C VAL A 109 6.98 -2.16 -3.50
N SER A 110 5.92 -2.89 -3.85
CA SER A 110 6.00 -4.06 -4.74
C SER A 110 6.01 -3.70 -6.24
N ALA A 111 5.71 -2.45 -6.59
CA ALA A 111 5.73 -1.97 -7.97
C ALA A 111 7.15 -2.00 -8.54
N ARG A 112 7.39 -2.89 -9.51
CA ARG A 112 8.68 -3.04 -10.20
C ARG A 112 8.87 -2.06 -11.34
N VAL A 113 7.77 -1.63 -11.96
CA VAL A 113 7.74 -0.77 -13.15
C VAL A 113 6.60 0.22 -13.04
N VAL A 114 6.89 1.50 -13.25
CA VAL A 114 5.91 2.60 -13.21
C VAL A 114 6.16 3.56 -14.36
N ASP A 115 5.16 4.35 -14.72
CA ASP A 115 5.28 5.39 -15.74
C ASP A 115 6.08 6.58 -15.19
N CYS A 116 7.09 7.02 -15.95
CA CYS A 116 7.84 8.23 -15.65
C CYS A 116 7.18 9.42 -16.37
N PRO A 117 6.63 10.41 -15.66
CA PRO A 117 5.98 11.56 -16.29
C PRO A 117 6.97 12.47 -17.03
N GLU A 118 8.25 12.47 -16.62
CA GLU A 118 9.29 13.28 -17.25
C GLU A 118 9.77 12.66 -18.58
N CYS A 119 9.87 11.32 -18.65
CA CYS A 119 10.27 10.63 -19.88
C CYS A 119 9.10 10.26 -20.79
N GLY A 120 7.87 10.17 -20.26
CA GLY A 120 6.71 9.64 -20.98
C GLY A 120 6.76 8.11 -21.24
N GLU A 121 7.60 7.37 -20.50
CA GLU A 121 7.81 5.93 -20.69
C GLU A 121 7.76 5.16 -19.38
N ARG A 122 7.48 3.85 -19.47
CA ARG A 122 7.58 2.92 -18.34
C ARG A 122 9.04 2.66 -17.97
N ARG A 123 9.37 2.86 -16.70
CA ARG A 123 10.72 2.70 -16.17
C ARG A 123 10.71 1.76 -14.97
N VAL A 124 11.80 1.01 -14.84
CA VAL A 124 12.02 0.11 -13.70
C VAL A 124 12.30 0.94 -12.45
N VAL A 125 11.71 0.54 -11.33
CA VAL A 125 11.98 1.09 -9.99
C VAL A 125 13.28 0.49 -9.48
N VAL A 126 14.25 1.35 -9.18
CA VAL A 126 15.59 0.98 -8.69
C VAL A 126 15.62 0.97 -7.16
N SER A 127 15.00 1.97 -6.54
CA SER A 127 14.87 2.05 -5.09
C SER A 127 13.55 2.72 -4.69
N SER A 128 13.16 2.49 -3.43
CA SER A 128 11.98 3.08 -2.83
C SER A 128 12.30 3.57 -1.43
N GLU A 129 11.95 4.81 -1.12
CA GLU A 129 12.13 5.41 0.20
C GLU A 129 10.78 5.92 0.72
N ARG A 130 10.48 5.64 1.98
CA ARG A 130 9.26 6.15 2.61
C ARG A 130 9.49 7.59 3.07
N VAL A 131 8.62 8.50 2.65
CA VAL A 131 8.69 9.93 3.00
C VAL A 131 7.89 10.21 4.27
N GLY A 132 6.69 9.63 4.40
CA GLY A 132 5.78 9.89 5.51
C GLY A 132 4.33 10.00 5.05
N PRO A 133 3.44 10.63 5.83
CA PRO A 133 2.01 10.73 5.50
C PRO A 133 1.76 11.35 4.11
N ALA A 134 0.86 10.74 3.35
CA ALA A 134 0.54 11.17 1.99
C ALA A 134 -0.42 12.37 1.94
N TYR A 135 -1.22 12.55 2.99
CA TYR A 135 -2.24 13.59 3.06
C TYR A 135 -2.01 14.48 4.28
N GLN A 136 -2.43 15.74 4.16
CA GLN A 136 -2.56 16.65 5.29
C GLN A 136 -3.82 16.33 6.11
N ASP A 137 -3.97 16.95 7.28
CA ASP A 137 -5.13 16.75 8.16
C ASP A 137 -6.46 17.19 7.52
N ASP A 138 -6.41 18.09 6.54
CA ASP A 138 -7.56 18.52 5.73
C ASP A 138 -7.90 17.58 4.57
N GLY A 139 -7.15 16.49 4.41
CA GLY A 139 -7.36 15.47 3.38
C GLY A 139 -6.82 15.82 1.99
N THR A 140 -6.07 16.93 1.85
CA THR A 140 -5.35 17.29 0.61
C THR A 140 -4.04 16.50 0.48
N VAL A 141 -3.60 16.25 -0.75
CA VAL A 141 -2.32 15.56 -0.99
C VAL A 141 -1.18 16.46 -0.57
N ARG A 142 -0.27 15.93 0.26
CA ARG A 142 0.87 16.69 0.75
C ARG A 142 1.90 16.88 -0.37
N ASP A 143 2.32 18.13 -0.59
CA ASP A 143 3.34 18.43 -1.59
C ASP A 143 4.68 17.77 -1.18
N ARG A 144 5.34 17.15 -2.16
CA ARG A 144 6.60 16.45 -1.95
C ARG A 144 7.72 17.40 -1.50
N ALA A 145 7.87 18.54 -2.16
CA ALA A 145 8.95 19.48 -1.87
C ALA A 145 8.79 20.05 -0.46
N GLU A 146 7.54 20.30 -0.04
CA GLU A 146 7.23 20.73 1.31
C GLU A 146 7.53 19.63 2.34
N ALA A 147 7.12 18.39 2.07
CA ALA A 147 7.39 17.23 2.91
C ALA A 147 8.90 16.97 3.10
N ASP A 148 9.67 17.03 2.01
CA ASP A 148 11.13 16.85 2.03
C ASP A 148 11.81 17.98 2.81
N THR A 149 11.35 19.23 2.63
CA THR A 149 11.88 20.39 3.37
C THR A 149 11.61 20.29 4.87
N GLU A 150 10.41 19.87 5.26
CA GLU A 150 10.05 19.67 6.67
C GLU A 150 10.91 18.58 7.31
N ARG A 151 11.08 17.44 6.63
CA ARG A 151 11.95 16.35 7.09
C ARG A 151 13.39 16.83 7.31
N LEU A 152 13.97 17.52 6.33
CA LEU A 152 15.32 18.07 6.43
C LEU A 152 15.43 19.10 7.57
N ALA A 153 14.41 19.92 7.79
CA ALA A 153 14.38 20.88 8.89
C ALA A 153 14.37 20.17 10.26
N GLN A 154 13.61 19.08 10.40
CA GLN A 154 13.58 18.25 11.61
C GLN A 154 14.93 17.56 11.87
N GLU A 155 15.54 16.98 10.82
CA GLU A 155 16.88 16.38 10.91
C GLU A 155 17.94 17.41 11.30
N LEU A 156 17.90 18.61 10.71
CA LEU A 156 18.79 19.72 11.05
C LEU A 156 18.63 20.14 12.51
N ALA A 157 17.38 20.26 12.99
CA ALA A 157 17.10 20.63 14.37
C ALA A 157 17.63 19.57 15.35
N ALA A 158 17.41 18.28 15.06
CA ALA A 158 17.93 17.18 15.86
C ALA A 158 19.47 17.15 15.88
N ALA A 159 20.12 17.37 14.74
CA ALA A 159 21.57 17.45 14.63
C ALA A 159 22.14 18.63 15.44
N LYS A 160 21.51 19.82 15.36
CA LYS A 160 21.88 20.99 16.16
C LYS A 160 21.75 20.73 17.66
N ALA A 161 20.64 20.11 18.09
CA ALA A 161 20.43 19.74 19.49
C ALA A 161 21.50 18.75 19.99
N LYS A 162 21.88 17.77 19.15
CA LYS A 162 22.95 16.82 19.45
C LYS A 162 24.31 17.51 19.59
N LEU A 163 24.64 18.42 18.68
CA LEU A 163 25.87 19.20 18.74
C LEU A 163 25.95 20.05 20.02
N ALA A 164 24.86 20.72 20.38
CA ALA A 164 24.82 21.53 21.60
C ALA A 164 25.05 20.69 22.88
N ARG A 165 24.51 19.46 22.93
CA ARG A 165 24.78 18.51 24.03
C ARG A 165 26.26 18.11 24.07
N GLN A 166 26.84 17.80 22.91
CA GLN A 166 28.25 17.44 22.82
C GLN A 166 29.18 18.58 23.25
N GLN A 167 28.88 19.82 22.85
CA GLN A 167 29.63 21.00 23.26
C GLN A 167 29.56 21.24 24.77
N LYS A 168 28.37 21.07 25.39
CA LYS A 168 28.23 21.16 26.86
C LYS A 168 29.08 20.10 27.57
N ASN A 169 29.05 18.87 27.08
CA ASN A 169 29.85 17.78 27.66
C ASN A 169 31.34 18.06 27.50
N ALA A 170 31.79 18.49 26.32
CA ALA A 170 33.17 18.86 26.07
C ALA A 170 33.65 19.99 26.99
N ALA A 171 32.82 21.02 27.19
CA ALA A 171 33.14 22.11 28.12
C ALA A 171 33.25 21.62 29.58
N ALA A 172 32.39 20.69 30.01
CA ALA A 172 32.50 20.09 31.35
C ALA A 172 33.78 19.27 31.50
N THR A 173 34.14 18.47 30.50
CA THR A 173 35.40 17.72 30.47
C THR A 173 36.61 18.67 30.51
N GLN A 174 36.57 19.77 29.76
CA GLN A 174 37.65 20.75 29.75
C GLN A 174 37.87 21.40 31.12
N ARG A 175 36.79 21.75 31.84
CA ARG A 175 36.89 22.27 33.21
C ARG A 175 37.57 21.26 34.13
N ARG A 176 37.20 19.98 34.03
CA ARG A 176 37.81 18.92 34.83
C ARG A 176 39.30 18.74 34.53
N ILE A 177 39.71 18.87 33.26
CA ILE A 177 41.12 18.85 32.88
C ILE A 177 41.86 20.01 33.55
N THR A 178 41.30 21.22 33.51
CA THR A 178 41.91 22.40 34.15
C THR A 178 42.02 22.24 35.66
N GLU A 179 40.98 21.74 36.35
CA GLU A 179 41.03 21.44 37.79
C GLU A 179 42.18 20.46 38.12
N ILE A 180 42.30 19.37 37.36
CA ILE A 180 43.37 18.37 37.57
C ILE A 180 44.76 18.98 37.31
N GLN A 181 44.89 19.85 36.30
CA GLN A 181 46.15 20.54 36.02
C GLN A 181 46.55 21.49 37.15
N GLU A 182 45.59 22.21 37.73
CA GLU A 182 45.84 23.09 38.88
C GLU A 182 46.24 22.31 40.13
N GLU A 183 45.59 21.16 40.40
CA GLU A 183 45.96 20.26 41.50
C GLU A 183 47.41 19.74 41.34
N LEU A 184 47.76 19.25 40.15
CA LEU A 184 49.12 18.78 39.86
C LEU A 184 50.18 19.88 40.01
N SER A 185 49.84 21.12 39.67
CA SER A 185 50.77 22.26 39.75
C SER A 185 50.98 22.77 41.18
N ARG A 186 50.11 22.42 42.13
CA ARG A 186 50.22 22.80 43.55
C ARG A 186 51.01 21.81 44.40
N GLU A 187 51.19 20.58 43.93
CA GLU A 187 51.95 19.52 44.60
C GLU A 187 53.43 19.44 44.16
N SER A 188 53.85 20.27 43.19
CA SER A 188 55.26 20.47 42.79
C SER A 188 55.83 21.76 43.37
#